data_AF-A0A2A4QT85-F1
#
_entry.id   AF-A0A2A4QT85-F1
#
_cell.length_a   1.000
_cell.length_b   1.000
_cell.length_c   1.000
_cell.angle_alpha   90.00
_cell.angle_beta   90.00
_cell.angle_gamma   90.00
#
_symmetry.space_group_name_H-M   'P 1'
#
loop_
_entity.id
_entity.type
_entity.pdbx_description
1 polymer ?
#
loop_
_entity_poly.entity_id
_entity_poly.type
_entity_poly.pdbx_seq_one_letter_code
_entity_poly.pdbx_strand_id
1 'polypeptide(L)'
;MKLLFNDTTDLKELLGFLDADLTFANFKTDLEHASLDLSKLIGKDAYAKIEAYFLNSAGYNPATGYPSADDMADLLKKAQLPIALFANLAIESNTDLSHTNSGRTAKISSDERQPWEWQIEKDTAAQRRRA
;
A
#
# COMPACT_ATOMS: atom_id res chain seq x y z
N MET A 1 4.41 -3.78 -15.51
CA MET A 1 3.87 -2.71 -14.64
C MET A 1 4.75 -2.69 -13.41
N LYS A 2 5.47 -1.60 -13.17
CA LYS A 2 6.25 -1.46 -11.94
C LYS A 2 5.37 -0.95 -10.81
N LEU A 3 5.79 -1.25 -9.58
CA LEU A 3 5.18 -0.68 -8.40
C LEU A 3 5.50 0.81 -8.30
N LEU A 4 4.54 1.58 -7.79
CA LEU A 4 4.72 2.99 -7.47
C LEU A 4 5.33 3.18 -6.07
N PHE A 5 6.10 2.21 -5.58
CA PHE A 5 6.72 2.21 -4.26
C PHE A 5 8.13 1.65 -4.36
N ASN A 6 9.07 2.28 -3.66
CA ASN A 6 10.47 1.84 -3.60
C ASN A 6 10.71 0.92 -2.40
N ASP A 7 10.13 1.25 -1.24
CA ASP A 7 10.36 0.53 0.01
C ASP A 7 9.17 0.64 1.00
N THR A 8 9.35 0.09 2.21
CA THR A 8 8.35 0.19 3.29
C THR A 8 8.24 1.62 3.84
N THR A 9 9.27 2.46 3.69
CA THR A 9 9.25 3.86 4.15
C THR A 9 8.17 4.62 3.41
N ASP A 10 8.08 4.47 2.09
CA ASP A 10 7.03 5.07 1.27
C ASP A 10 5.62 4.69 1.76
N LEU A 11 5.42 3.41 2.10
CA LEU A 11 4.14 2.92 2.63
C LEU A 11 3.84 3.49 4.02
N LYS A 12 4.85 3.59 4.88
CA LYS A 12 4.71 4.11 6.24
C LYS A 12 4.43 5.61 6.24
N GLU A 13 5.08 6.38 5.38
CA GLU A 13 4.80 7.80 5.20
C GLU A 13 3.37 8.04 4.70
N LEU A 14 2.87 7.15 3.83
CA LEU A 14 1.55 7.27 3.24
C LEU A 14 0.42 6.85 4.19
N LEU A 15 0.58 5.73 4.90
CA LEU A 15 -0.44 5.16 5.77
C LEU A 15 -0.35 5.66 7.22
N GLY A 16 0.87 5.87 7.73
CA GLY A 16 1.14 6.43 9.06
C GLY A 16 1.00 5.47 10.24
N PHE A 17 0.45 4.26 10.04
CA PHE A 17 0.20 3.28 11.11
C PHE A 17 0.92 1.94 10.92
N LEU A 18 1.74 1.80 9.87
CA LEU A 18 2.48 0.56 9.63
C LEU A 18 3.56 0.31 10.68
N ASP A 19 3.62 -0.93 11.14
CA ASP A 19 4.65 -1.44 12.04
C ASP A 19 6.05 -1.37 11.39
N ALA A 20 7.09 -1.19 12.20
CA ALA A 20 8.48 -1.14 11.74
C ALA A 20 9.02 -2.51 11.30
N ASP A 21 8.47 -3.61 11.83
CA ASP A 21 8.89 -4.98 11.52
C ASP A 21 8.29 -5.51 10.20
N LEU A 22 7.35 -4.77 9.60
CA LEU A 22 6.78 -5.13 8.30
C LEU A 22 7.81 -4.92 7.18
N THR A 23 8.10 -5.99 6.44
CA THR A 23 9.02 -5.93 5.30
C THR A 23 8.27 -5.67 4.00
N PHE A 24 8.88 -4.92 3.09
CA PHE A 24 8.33 -4.67 1.75
C PHE A 24 8.06 -5.95 0.96
N ALA A 25 8.85 -7.00 1.21
CA ALA A 25 8.67 -8.31 0.58
C ALA A 25 7.30 -8.93 0.89
N ASN A 26 6.76 -8.71 2.10
CA ASN A 26 5.44 -9.19 2.49
C ASN A 26 4.33 -8.48 1.71
N PHE A 27 4.52 -7.19 1.41
CA PHE A 27 3.56 -6.37 0.67
C PHE A 27 3.61 -6.56 -0.85
N LYS A 28 4.72 -7.07 -1.38
CA LYS A 28 4.99 -7.05 -2.81
C LYS A 28 3.86 -7.64 -3.65
N THR A 29 3.40 -8.85 -3.31
CA THR A 29 2.35 -9.55 -4.07
C THR A 29 1.05 -8.77 -4.04
N ASP A 30 0.64 -8.27 -2.87
CA ASP A 30 -0.62 -7.54 -2.71
C ASP A 30 -0.57 -6.16 -3.35
N LEU A 31 0.59 -5.47 -3.29
CA LEU A 31 0.83 -4.23 -4.02
C LEU A 31 0.76 -4.42 -5.53
N GLU A 32 1.28 -5.54 -6.06
CA GLU A 32 1.20 -5.86 -7.48
C GLU A 32 -0.26 -6.09 -7.92
N HIS A 33 -1.05 -6.79 -7.12
CA HIS A 33 -2.47 -7.01 -7.39
C HIS A 33 -3.28 -5.70 -7.31
N ALA A 34 -3.11 -4.93 -6.24
CA ALA A 34 -3.81 -3.66 -6.08
C ALA A 34 -3.41 -2.63 -7.16
N SER A 35 -2.15 -2.62 -7.58
CA SER A 35 -1.68 -1.80 -8.71
C SER A 35 -2.35 -2.22 -10.02
N LEU A 36 -2.58 -3.52 -10.22
CA LEU A 36 -3.20 -4.05 -11.43
C LEU A 36 -4.68 -3.65 -11.48
N ASP A 37 -5.36 -3.71 -10.34
CA ASP A 37 -6.76 -3.33 -10.23
C ASP A 37 -6.94 -1.82 -10.42
N LEU A 38 -6.04 -1.00 -9.86
CA LEU A 38 -6.02 0.43 -10.16
C LEU A 38 -5.80 0.67 -11.66
N SER A 39 -4.82 -0.02 -12.27
CA SER A 39 -4.53 0.11 -13.71
C SER A 39 -5.73 -0.25 -14.59
N LYS A 40 -6.53 -1.26 -14.20
CA LYS A 40 -7.79 -1.58 -14.88
C LYS A 40 -8.84 -0.47 -14.72
N LEU A 41 -8.91 0.15 -13.55
CA LEU A 41 -9.89 1.20 -13.23
C LEU A 41 -9.60 2.52 -13.96
N ILE A 42 -8.36 3.03 -13.87
CA ILE A 42 -7.99 4.33 -14.48
C ILE A 42 -7.53 4.20 -15.94
N GLY A 43 -7.30 2.96 -16.40
CA GLY A 43 -6.75 2.65 -17.71
C GLY A 43 -5.22 2.58 -17.72
N LYS A 44 -4.70 1.69 -18.58
CA LYS A 44 -3.26 1.41 -18.69
C LYS A 44 -2.44 2.66 -19.08
N ASP A 45 -2.98 3.49 -19.96
CA ASP A 45 -2.28 4.70 -20.44
C ASP A 45 -2.13 5.75 -19.35
N ALA A 46 -3.15 5.90 -18.49
CA ALA A 46 -3.09 6.81 -17.35
C ALA A 46 -2.07 6.30 -16.32
N TYR A 47 -2.11 5.00 -16.01
CA TYR A 47 -1.14 4.39 -15.10
C TYR A 47 0.30 4.54 -15.62
N ALA A 48 0.53 4.30 -16.91
CA ALA A 48 1.85 4.42 -17.52
C ALA A 48 2.44 5.85 -17.41
N LYS A 49 1.60 6.89 -17.47
CA LYS A 49 2.04 8.28 -17.25
C LYS A 49 2.47 8.52 -15.80
N ILE A 50 1.72 7.99 -14.84
CA ILE A 50 2.05 8.08 -13.41
C ILE A 50 3.34 7.32 -13.12
N GLU A 51 3.48 6.11 -13.68
CA GLU A 51 4.71 5.29 -13.59
C GLU A 51 5.92 6.02 -14.19
N ALA A 52 5.77 6.65 -15.35
CA ALA A 52 6.84 7.40 -15.99
C ALA A 52 7.28 8.61 -15.15
N TYR A 53 6.33 9.31 -14.52
CA TYR A 53 6.62 10.40 -13.59
C TYR A 53 7.32 9.92 -12.33
N PHE A 54 6.85 8.81 -11.74
CA PHE A 54 7.48 8.20 -10.56
C PHE A 54 8.96 7.86 -10.81
N LEU A 55 9.29 7.33 -11.99
CA LEU A 55 10.66 6.95 -12.35
C LEU A 55 11.57 8.16 -12.70
N ASN A 56 10.99 9.26 -13.18
CA ASN A 56 11.75 10.39 -13.74
C ASN A 56 11.37 11.74 -13.12
N SER A 57 10.95 11.75 -11.86
CA SER A 57 10.44 12.96 -11.18
C SER A 57 11.43 14.15 -11.25
N ALA A 58 12.73 13.88 -11.15
CA ALA A 58 13.80 14.89 -11.24
C ALA A 58 14.00 15.49 -12.66
N GLY A 59 13.55 14.80 -13.70
CA GLY A 59 13.69 15.21 -15.11
C GLY A 59 12.36 15.56 -15.77
N TYR A 60 11.28 15.66 -15.00
CA TYR A 60 9.95 15.93 -15.53
C TYR A 60 9.89 17.35 -16.11
N ASN A 61 9.84 17.45 -17.43
CA ASN A 61 9.63 18.69 -18.13
C ASN A 61 8.23 18.64 -18.78
N PRO A 62 7.27 19.48 -18.37
CA PRO A 62 5.90 19.50 -18.90
C PRO A 62 5.82 20.08 -20.34
N ALA A 63 6.86 19.88 -21.15
CA ALA A 63 7.21 20.67 -22.35
C ALA A 63 6.15 20.67 -23.46
N THR A 64 5.06 19.89 -23.39
CA THR A 64 4.05 19.82 -24.46
C THR A 64 2.60 19.65 -23.98
N GLY A 65 2.31 19.88 -22.70
CA GLY A 65 0.93 19.85 -22.20
C GLY A 65 0.78 19.27 -20.80
N TYR A 66 -0.33 19.63 -20.15
CA TYR A 66 -0.79 19.16 -18.84
C TYR A 66 -0.55 17.65 -18.61
N PRO A 67 -0.29 17.23 -17.35
CA PRO A 67 -0.39 18.02 -16.10
C PRO A 67 0.91 18.70 -15.65
N SER A 68 0.81 19.70 -14.76
CA SER A 68 2.00 20.31 -14.13
C SER A 68 2.75 19.30 -13.24
N ALA A 69 3.97 19.63 -12.82
CA ALA A 69 4.74 18.75 -11.92
C ALA A 69 4.03 18.52 -10.58
N ASP A 70 3.37 19.55 -10.05
CA ASP A 70 2.61 19.48 -8.79
C ASP A 70 1.35 18.63 -8.95
N ASP A 71 0.62 18.77 -10.07
CA ASP A 71 -0.55 17.94 -10.38
C ASP A 71 -0.15 16.46 -10.51
N MET A 72 0.99 16.18 -11.15
CA MET A 72 1.51 14.81 -11.26
C MET A 72 1.93 14.24 -9.91
N ALA A 73 2.53 15.05 -9.03
CA ALA A 73 2.85 14.63 -7.67
C ALA A 73 1.59 14.30 -6.86
N ASP A 74 0.54 15.10 -6.99
CA ASP A 74 -0.76 14.86 -6.35
C ASP A 74 -1.45 13.60 -6.92
N LEU A 75 -1.45 13.43 -8.24
CA LEU A 75 -1.96 12.22 -8.90
C LEU A 75 -1.21 10.96 -8.46
N LEU A 76 0.12 11.04 -8.33
CA LEU A 76 0.94 9.93 -7.83
C LEU A 76 0.50 9.54 -6.42
N LYS A 77 0.35 10.49 -5.50
CA LYS A 77 -0.12 10.22 -4.13
C LYS A 77 -1.52 9.63 -4.11
N LYS A 78 -2.44 10.16 -4.93
CA LYS A 78 -3.81 9.66 -5.08
C LYS A 78 -3.87 8.27 -5.69
N ALA A 79 -2.88 7.88 -6.50
CA ALA A 79 -2.75 6.52 -7.04
C ALA A 79 -2.13 5.56 -6.01
N GLN A 80 -1.08 6.00 -5.30
CA GLN A 80 -0.42 5.21 -4.27
C GLN A 80 -1.35 4.87 -3.12
N LEU A 81 -2.16 5.83 -2.65
CA LEU A 81 -3.01 5.65 -1.46
C LEU A 81 -3.94 4.43 -1.53
N PRO A 82 -4.80 4.26 -2.56
CA PRO A 82 -5.64 3.09 -2.67
C PRO A 82 -4.82 1.80 -2.83
N ILE A 83 -3.70 1.83 -3.55
CA ILE A 83 -2.84 0.64 -3.71
C ILE A 83 -2.31 0.18 -2.34
N ALA A 84 -1.80 1.10 -1.54
CA ALA A 84 -1.26 0.80 -0.22
C ALA A 84 -2.36 0.31 0.74
N LEU A 85 -3.54 0.94 0.73
CA LEU A 85 -4.67 0.55 1.57
C LEU A 85 -5.20 -0.85 1.21
N PHE A 86 -5.41 -1.14 -0.07
CA PHE A 86 -5.88 -2.46 -0.49
C PHE A 86 -4.84 -3.54 -0.24
N ALA A 87 -3.56 -3.25 -0.45
CA ALA A 87 -2.49 -4.19 -0.11
C ALA A 87 -2.44 -4.46 1.40
N ASN A 88 -2.59 -3.43 2.23
CA ASN A 88 -2.64 -3.58 3.68
C ASN A 88 -3.84 -4.44 4.14
N LEU A 89 -5.04 -4.15 3.63
CA LEU A 89 -6.25 -4.92 3.94
C LEU A 89 -6.10 -6.41 3.57
N ALA A 90 -5.45 -6.71 2.44
CA ALA A 90 -5.18 -8.08 2.03
C ALA A 90 -4.24 -8.80 3.01
N ILE A 91 -3.19 -8.11 3.48
CA ILE A 91 -2.24 -8.67 4.45
C ILE A 91 -2.91 -8.88 5.81
N GLU A 92 -3.62 -7.88 6.32
CA GLU A 92 -4.27 -7.95 7.63
C GLU A 92 -5.21 -9.15 7.76
N SER A 93 -5.94 -9.46 6.69
CA SER A 93 -6.82 -10.64 6.66
C SER A 93 -6.10 -11.98 6.81
N ASN A 94 -4.77 -12.01 6.63
CA ASN A 94 -3.93 -13.20 6.67
C ASN A 94 -2.90 -13.19 7.80
N THR A 95 -2.75 -12.08 8.54
CA THR A 95 -1.66 -11.92 9.54
C THR A 95 -2.05 -12.13 10.99
N ASP A 96 -3.33 -12.42 11.28
CA ASP A 96 -3.77 -12.74 12.66
C ASP A 96 -2.99 -13.93 13.27
N LEU A 97 -2.51 -14.83 12.42
CA LEU A 97 -1.66 -15.96 12.80
C LEU A 97 -0.36 -15.93 12.00
N SER A 98 0.75 -16.20 12.68
CA SER A 98 2.02 -16.45 12.02
C SER A 98 2.07 -17.88 11.50
N HIS A 99 2.40 -18.04 10.22
CA HIS A 99 2.62 -19.34 9.59
C HIS A 99 4.10 -19.72 9.73
N THR A 100 4.38 -20.75 10.52
CA THR A 100 5.74 -21.23 10.80
C THR A 100 5.91 -22.68 10.37
N ASN A 101 7.16 -23.17 10.36
CA ASN A 101 7.45 -24.58 10.06
C ASN A 101 6.79 -25.57 11.04
N SER A 102 6.44 -25.12 12.24
CA SER A 102 5.80 -25.94 13.28
C SER A 102 4.27 -25.79 13.31
N GLY A 103 3.69 -25.06 12.35
CA GLY A 103 2.26 -24.79 12.27
C GLY A 103 1.92 -23.31 12.46
N ARG A 104 0.69 -23.04 12.90
CA ARG A 104 0.17 -21.67 13.10
C ARG A 104 0.38 -21.26 14.56
N THR A 105 0.91 -20.06 14.77
CA THR A 105 1.19 -19.50 16.10
C THR A 105 0.66 -18.09 16.20
N ALA A 106 0.01 -17.78 17.33
CA ALA A 106 -0.29 -16.41 17.72
C ALA A 106 0.94 -15.81 18.42
N LYS A 107 1.42 -14.67 17.93
CA LYS A 107 2.50 -13.92 18.58
C LYS A 107 1.88 -13.07 19.68
N ILE A 108 2.19 -13.38 20.93
CA ILE A 108 1.77 -12.62 22.12
C ILE A 108 2.99 -12.48 23.00
N SER A 109 3.43 -11.24 23.27
CA SER A 109 4.52 -10.98 24.22
C SER A 109 4.01 -11.01 25.66
N SER A 110 4.89 -11.16 26.66
CA SER A 110 4.49 -11.26 28.07
C SER A 110 3.80 -9.99 28.60
N ASP A 111 4.08 -8.85 27.99
CA ASP A 111 3.59 -7.54 28.42
C ASP A 111 2.39 -7.06 27.57
N GLU A 112 2.04 -7.80 26.53
CA GLU A 112 0.92 -7.51 25.65
C GLU A 112 -0.32 -8.32 26.01
N ARG A 113 -1.49 -7.78 25.64
CA ARG A 113 -2.76 -8.50 25.72
C ARG A 113 -3.31 -8.70 24.32
N GLN A 114 -3.83 -9.89 24.06
CA GLN A 114 -4.53 -10.16 22.82
C GLN A 114 -5.78 -9.26 22.72
N PRO A 115 -5.99 -8.59 21.58
CA PRO A 115 -7.19 -7.79 21.36
C PRO A 115 -8.44 -8.68 21.35
N TRP A 116 -9.56 -8.14 21.84
CA TRP A 116 -10.85 -8.80 21.70
C TRP A 116 -11.40 -8.69 20.28
N GLU A 117 -12.25 -9.62 19.89
CA GLU A 117 -12.86 -9.68 18.55
C GLU A 117 -13.53 -8.36 18.15
N TRP A 118 -14.30 -7.73 19.04
CA TRP A 118 -14.95 -6.44 18.77
C TRP A 118 -13.95 -5.30 18.50
N GLN A 119 -12.72 -5.36 19.05
CA GLN A 119 -11.68 -4.37 18.79
C GLN A 119 -11.10 -4.57 17.40
N ILE A 120 -10.84 -5.83 17.02
CA ILE A 120 -10.37 -6.21 15.69
C ILE A 120 -11.41 -5.80 14.65
N GLU A 121 -12.68 -6.17 14.84
CA GLU A 121 -13.78 -5.80 13.94
C GLU A 121 -13.90 -4.28 13.76
N LYS A 122 -13.80 -3.53 14.86
CA LYS A 122 -13.89 -2.07 14.83
C LYS A 122 -12.70 -1.45 14.08
N ASP A 123 -11.50 -2.00 14.26
CA ASP A 123 -10.31 -1.55 13.55
C ASP A 123 -10.40 -1.85 12.05
N THR A 124 -10.68 -3.10 11.67
CA THR A 124 -10.88 -3.51 10.28
C THR A 124 -11.97 -2.67 9.60
N ALA A 125 -13.07 -2.38 10.30
CA ALA A 125 -14.12 -1.50 9.79
C ALA A 125 -13.65 -0.06 9.58
N ALA A 126 -12.76 0.46 10.43
CA ALA A 126 -12.16 1.78 10.25
C ALA A 126 -11.19 1.81 9.06
N GLN A 127 -10.40 0.76 8.87
CA GLN A 127 -9.49 0.64 7.73
C GLN A 127 -10.24 0.57 6.40
N ARG A 128 -11.31 -0.22 6.33
CA ARG A 128 -12.17 -0.31 5.13
C ARG A 128 -12.88 1.00 4.78
N ARG A 129 -13.08 1.92 5.73
CA ARG A 129 -13.64 3.25 5.42
C ARG A 129 -12.63 4.19 4.78
N ARG A 130 -11.33 3.90 4.92
CA ARG A 130 -10.26 4.71 4.31
C ARG A 130 -9.98 4.28 2.87
N ALA A 131 -10.17 3.00 2.55
CA ALA A 131 -10.03 2.41 1.22
C ALA A 131 -11.24 2.71 0.32
#